data_AF-A0A1R2B3T1-F1
#
_entry.id   AF-A0A1R2B3T1-F1
#
_cell.length_a   1.000
_cell.length_b   1.000
_cell.length_c   1.000
_cell.angle_alpha   90.00
_cell.angle_beta   90.00
_cell.angle_gamma   90.00
#
_symmetry.space_group_name_H-M   'P 1'
#
loop_
_entity.id
_entity.type
_entity.pdbx_description
1 polymer ?
#
loop_
_entity_poly.entity_id
_entity_poly.type
_entity_poly.pdbx_seq_one_letter_code
_entity_poly.pdbx_strand_id
1 'polypeptide(L)'
;MEDLNIVKSWEVQLRKEIEGLKDCKDHVVNDSSIPKTVKERFIDVLRTLKMNMIQVMAKCTQLRTDDIPSKALKVRIEKLKFEFDEVQKSLDQLMSTVQAKPSSNRSFKSGSRDEETPAAVSRDIADLRNIVKKLQDQLEDHRHVDLEQSIETLESENQELRMNLSHIQEENTEAYEMIHNLRSRVERLEASLPENNTRDSFKAGISEVPKKRMLLKPSTHAEDLLRAT
;
A
#
# COMPACT_ATOMS: atom_id res chain seq x y z
N MET A 1 -18.61 -2.63 -2.76
CA MET A 1 -18.86 -2.95 -4.20
C MET A 1 -18.38 -1.84 -5.11
N GLU A 2 -18.62 -0.57 -4.76
CA GLU A 2 -18.12 0.60 -5.51
C GLU A 2 -16.59 0.61 -5.70
N ASP A 3 -15.83 0.32 -4.63
CA ASP A 3 -14.37 0.29 -4.69
C ASP A 3 -13.82 -0.75 -5.68
N LEU A 4 -14.51 -1.89 -5.84
CA LEU A 4 -14.11 -2.93 -6.80
C LEU A 4 -14.35 -2.50 -8.25
N ASN A 5 -15.35 -1.65 -8.50
CA ASN A 5 -15.60 -1.09 -9.83
C ASN A 5 -14.52 -0.06 -10.20
N ILE A 6 -14.03 0.71 -9.22
CA ILE A 6 -12.91 1.64 -9.41
C ILE A 6 -11.64 0.86 -9.78
N VAL A 7 -11.32 -0.21 -9.06
CA VAL A 7 -10.16 -1.07 -9.37
C VAL A 7 -10.25 -1.68 -10.77
N LYS A 8 -11.44 -2.10 -11.20
CA LYS A 8 -11.67 -2.56 -12.59
C LYS A 8 -11.41 -1.45 -13.62
N SER A 9 -11.83 -0.22 -13.34
CA SER A 9 -11.58 0.92 -14.21
C SER A 9 -10.08 1.20 -14.36
N TRP A 10 -9.33 1.15 -13.26
CA TRP A 10 -7.87 1.31 -13.29
C TRP A 10 -7.19 0.22 -14.09
N GLU A 11 -7.59 -1.03 -13.95
CA GLU A 11 -7.06 -2.14 -14.74
C GLU A 11 -7.24 -1.93 -16.25
N VAL A 12 -8.43 -1.47 -16.67
CA VAL A 12 -8.73 -1.17 -18.08
C VAL A 12 -7.88 0.00 -18.57
N GLN A 13 -7.74 1.05 -17.76
CA GLN A 13 -6.90 2.22 -18.09
C GLN A 13 -5.43 1.83 -18.24
N LEU A 14 -4.86 1.12 -17.26
CA LEU A 14 -3.47 0.64 -17.31
C LEU A 14 -3.20 -0.22 -18.54
N ARG A 15 -4.14 -1.10 -18.91
CA ARG A 15 -4.01 -1.93 -20.11
C ARG A 15 -3.93 -1.08 -21.38
N LYS A 16 -4.77 -0.05 -21.49
CA LYS A 16 -4.74 0.88 -22.63
C LYS A 16 -3.42 1.64 -22.70
N GLU A 17 -2.94 2.15 -21.58
CA GLU A 17 -1.68 2.90 -21.53
C GLU A 17 -0.46 2.00 -21.81
N ILE A 18 -0.45 0.75 -21.35
CA ILE A 18 0.62 -0.22 -21.68
C ILE A 18 0.71 -0.45 -23.19
N GLU A 19 -0.42 -0.53 -23.90
CA GLU A 19 -0.42 -0.65 -25.36
C GLU A 19 0.08 0.66 -26.00
N GLY A 20 -0.34 1.81 -25.49
CA GLY A 20 0.17 3.12 -25.93
C GLY A 20 1.68 3.28 -25.75
N LEU A 21 2.26 2.76 -24.66
CA LEU A 21 3.72 2.74 -24.44
C LEU A 21 4.46 1.86 -25.46
N LYS A 22 3.82 0.78 -25.92
CA LYS A 22 4.38 -0.10 -26.96
C LYS A 22 4.39 0.63 -28.30
N ASP A 23 3.31 1.31 -28.65
CA ASP A 23 3.26 2.16 -29.84
C ASP A 23 4.32 3.26 -29.77
N CYS A 24 4.46 3.93 -28.62
CA CYS A 24 5.48 4.97 -28.41
C CYS A 24 6.91 4.43 -28.56
N LYS A 25 7.18 3.24 -28.01
CA LYS A 25 8.45 2.54 -28.19
C LYS A 25 8.75 2.29 -29.67
N ASP A 26 7.77 1.79 -30.41
CA ASP A 26 7.96 1.43 -31.82
C ASP A 26 8.23 2.69 -32.65
N HIS A 27 7.59 3.82 -32.35
CA HIS A 27 7.90 5.11 -32.98
C HIS A 27 9.35 5.55 -32.70
N VAL A 28 9.80 5.51 -31.45
CA VAL A 28 11.16 5.95 -31.08
C VAL A 28 12.24 5.03 -31.63
N VAL A 29 12.00 3.71 -31.67
CA VAL A 29 12.94 2.75 -32.25
C VAL A 29 13.09 3.01 -33.76
N ASN A 30 11.98 3.23 -34.46
CA ASN A 30 11.96 3.39 -35.91
C ASN A 30 12.36 4.80 -36.40
N ASP A 31 12.33 5.81 -35.54
CA ASP A 31 12.71 7.18 -35.91
C ASP A 31 14.23 7.33 -36.08
N SER A 32 14.71 7.42 -37.32
CA SER A 32 16.13 7.56 -37.65
C SER A 32 16.74 8.92 -37.23
N SER A 33 15.92 9.91 -36.87
CA SER A 33 16.38 11.23 -36.44
C SER A 33 16.86 11.26 -34.98
N ILE A 34 16.47 10.26 -34.17
CA ILE A 34 16.79 10.22 -32.75
C ILE A 34 18.17 9.56 -32.54
N PRO A 35 19.11 10.19 -31.80
CA PRO A 35 20.39 9.59 -31.47
C PRO A 35 20.23 8.26 -30.71
N LYS A 36 21.08 7.27 -31.04
CA LYS A 36 21.03 5.92 -30.44
C LYS A 36 21.06 5.94 -28.90
N THR A 37 21.90 6.79 -28.32
CA THR A 37 22.01 6.95 -26.86
C THR A 37 20.73 7.48 -26.21
N VAL A 38 19.98 8.34 -26.92
CA VAL A 38 18.68 8.85 -26.46
C VAL A 38 17.62 7.76 -26.58
N LYS A 39 17.62 6.98 -27.68
CA LYS A 39 16.72 5.83 -27.86
C LYS A 39 16.89 4.81 -26.74
N GLU A 40 18.13 4.43 -26.42
CA GLU A 40 18.42 3.46 -25.37
C GLU A 40 17.88 3.92 -24.01
N ARG A 41 18.18 5.17 -23.61
CA ARG A 41 17.66 5.75 -22.35
C ARG A 41 16.13 5.81 -22.33
N PHE A 42 15.51 6.21 -23.45
CA PHE A 42 14.05 6.29 -23.55
C PHE A 42 13.40 4.90 -23.44
N ILE A 43 13.96 3.90 -24.11
CA ILE A 43 13.50 2.50 -24.04
C ILE A 43 13.61 1.97 -22.61
N ASP A 44 14.67 2.32 -21.87
CA ASP A 44 14.83 1.90 -20.48
C ASP A 44 13.75 2.54 -19.58
N VAL A 45 13.45 3.83 -19.76
CA VAL A 45 12.35 4.50 -19.05
C VAL A 45 11.00 3.84 -19.37
N LEU A 46 10.72 3.58 -20.64
CA LEU A 46 9.50 2.89 -21.06
C LEU A 46 9.40 1.48 -20.47
N ARG A 47 10.52 0.74 -20.39
CA ARG A 47 10.56 -0.61 -19.81
C ARG A 47 10.21 -0.57 -18.32
N THR A 48 10.82 0.34 -17.58
CA THR A 48 10.55 0.52 -16.14
C THR A 48 9.10 0.90 -15.90
N LEU A 49 8.58 1.88 -16.65
CA LEU A 49 7.19 2.32 -16.52
C LEU A 49 6.21 1.18 -16.83
N LYS A 50 6.43 0.46 -17.93
CA LYS A 50 5.61 -0.71 -18.29
C LYS A 50 5.63 -1.79 -17.20
N MET A 51 6.79 -2.06 -16.60
CA MET A 51 6.90 -3.05 -15.53
C MET A 51 6.09 -2.64 -14.30
N ASN A 52 6.19 -1.37 -13.90
CA ASN A 52 5.43 -0.83 -12.77
C ASN A 52 3.92 -0.92 -13.03
N MET A 53 3.45 -0.55 -14.23
CA MET A 53 2.05 -0.67 -14.62
C MET A 53 1.55 -2.12 -14.58
N ILE A 54 2.36 -3.08 -15.04
CA ILE A 54 2.03 -4.51 -14.97
C ILE A 54 1.91 -4.99 -13.52
N GLN A 55 2.80 -4.54 -12.62
CA GLN A 55 2.74 -4.90 -11.20
C GLN A 55 1.47 -4.35 -10.55
N VAL A 56 1.12 -3.08 -10.79
CA VAL A 56 -0.12 -2.47 -10.30
C VAL A 56 -1.33 -3.22 -10.84
N MET A 57 -1.34 -3.55 -12.14
CA MET A 57 -2.42 -4.33 -12.78
C MET A 57 -2.56 -5.75 -12.19
N ALA A 58 -1.46 -6.41 -11.86
CA ALA A 58 -1.47 -7.71 -11.19
C ALA A 58 -2.09 -7.61 -9.79
N LYS A 59 -1.76 -6.55 -9.02
CA LYS A 59 -2.38 -6.26 -7.72
C LYS A 59 -3.88 -5.95 -7.87
N CYS A 60 -4.30 -5.18 -8.89
CA CYS A 60 -5.72 -4.99 -9.21
C CYS A 60 -6.44 -6.32 -9.42
N THR A 61 -5.81 -7.25 -10.15
CA THR A 61 -6.37 -8.57 -10.43
C THR A 61 -6.51 -9.40 -9.17
N GLN A 62 -5.46 -9.45 -8.34
CA GLN A 62 -5.46 -10.19 -7.06
C GLN A 62 -6.55 -9.70 -6.11
N LEU A 63 -6.75 -8.39 -5.99
CA LEU A 63 -7.80 -7.83 -5.12
C LEU A 63 -9.24 -8.21 -5.52
N ARG A 64 -9.45 -8.65 -6.75
CA ARG A 64 -10.76 -9.14 -7.21
C ARG A 64 -10.94 -10.64 -7.05
N THR A 65 -9.84 -11.39 -7.03
CA THR A 65 -9.86 -12.87 -6.97
C THR A 65 -9.73 -13.40 -5.56
N ASP A 66 -9.06 -12.65 -4.68
CA ASP A 66 -8.83 -13.07 -3.30
C ASP A 66 -10.08 -12.84 -2.45
N ASP A 67 -10.46 -13.84 -1.66
CA ASP A 67 -11.55 -13.74 -0.69
C ASP A 67 -11.02 -13.06 0.60
N ILE A 68 -10.89 -11.73 0.53
CA ILE A 68 -10.23 -10.91 1.57
C ILE A 68 -11.29 -10.30 2.51
N PRO A 69 -11.06 -10.30 3.84
CA PRO A 69 -11.90 -9.57 4.78
C PRO A 69 -12.04 -8.09 4.41
N SER A 70 -13.25 -7.52 4.52
CA SER A 70 -13.56 -6.17 4.04
C SER A 70 -12.66 -5.05 4.59
N LYS A 71 -12.15 -5.17 5.82
CA LYS A 71 -11.22 -4.20 6.41
C LYS A 71 -9.85 -4.23 5.71
N ALA A 72 -9.32 -5.43 5.46
CA ALA A 72 -8.05 -5.62 4.76
C ALA A 72 -8.16 -5.26 3.27
N LEU A 73 -9.32 -5.51 2.64
CA LEU A 73 -9.60 -5.06 1.27
C LEU A 73 -9.48 -3.54 1.15
N LYS A 74 -10.10 -2.79 2.07
CA LYS A 74 -10.07 -1.31 2.04
C LYS A 74 -8.65 -0.75 2.15
N VAL A 75 -7.84 -1.27 3.07
CA VAL A 75 -6.43 -0.87 3.23
C VAL A 75 -5.62 -1.17 1.97
N ARG A 76 -5.81 -2.35 1.37
CA ARG A 76 -5.10 -2.71 0.13
C ARG A 76 -5.53 -1.85 -1.06
N ILE A 77 -6.80 -1.44 -1.13
CA ILE A 77 -7.30 -0.54 -2.17
C ILE A 77 -6.69 0.86 -2.02
N GLU A 78 -6.61 1.41 -0.81
CA GLU A 78 -5.95 2.71 -0.57
C GLU A 78 -4.46 2.68 -0.94
N LYS A 79 -3.75 1.60 -0.59
CA LYS A 79 -2.36 1.42 -1.03
C LYS A 79 -2.25 1.33 -2.55
N LEU A 80 -3.14 0.58 -3.19
CA LEU A 80 -3.15 0.43 -4.64
C LEU A 80 -3.47 1.75 -5.35
N LYS A 81 -4.31 2.59 -4.76
CA LYS A 81 -4.61 3.94 -5.24
C LYS A 81 -3.36 4.80 -5.28
N PHE A 82 -2.57 4.78 -4.20
CA PHE A 82 -1.31 5.50 -4.14
C PHE A 82 -0.33 5.04 -5.24
N GLU A 83 -0.15 3.72 -5.39
CA GLU A 83 0.72 3.17 -6.42
C GLU A 83 0.23 3.49 -7.85
N PHE A 84 -1.08 3.50 -8.07
CA PHE A 84 -1.68 3.90 -9.34
C PHE A 84 -1.42 5.38 -9.64
N ASP A 85 -1.63 6.27 -8.66
CA ASP A 85 -1.40 7.71 -8.81
C ASP A 85 0.08 8.01 -9.09
N GLU A 86 1.00 7.28 -8.46
CA GLU A 86 2.45 7.43 -8.69
C GLU A 86 2.86 7.02 -10.12
N VAL A 87 2.31 5.91 -10.61
CA VAL A 87 2.49 5.46 -11.99
C VAL A 87 1.91 6.47 -12.97
N GLN A 88 0.73 7.03 -12.66
CA GLN A 88 0.09 8.04 -13.51
C GLN A 88 0.92 9.33 -13.57
N LYS A 89 1.43 9.81 -12.44
CA LYS A 89 2.34 10.97 -12.39
C LYS A 89 3.61 10.73 -13.20
N SER A 90 4.19 9.53 -13.10
CA SER A 90 5.39 9.15 -13.86
C SER A 90 5.12 9.14 -15.37
N LEU A 91 3.95 8.66 -15.78
CA LEU A 91 3.50 8.71 -17.17
C LEU A 91 3.29 10.17 -17.63
N ASP A 92 2.61 10.99 -16.85
CA ASP A 92 2.36 12.40 -17.17
C ASP A 92 3.65 13.20 -17.27
N GLN A 93 4.62 12.92 -16.40
CA GLN A 93 5.96 13.52 -16.46
C GLN A 93 6.70 13.10 -17.73
N LEU A 94 6.65 11.83 -18.10
CA LEU A 94 7.23 11.35 -19.36
C LEU A 94 6.59 12.04 -20.56
N MET A 95 5.25 12.09 -20.61
CA MET A 95 4.50 12.73 -21.69
C MET A 95 4.80 14.23 -21.76
N SER A 96 4.90 14.92 -20.63
CA SER A 96 5.29 16.33 -20.56
C SER A 96 6.71 16.56 -21.08
N THR A 97 7.63 15.64 -20.77
CA THR A 97 9.03 15.72 -21.24
C THR A 97 9.13 15.48 -22.74
N VAL A 98 8.29 14.60 -23.29
CA VAL A 98 8.22 14.32 -24.74
C VAL A 98 7.50 15.43 -25.51
N GLN A 99 6.44 16.02 -24.93
CA GLN A 99 5.66 17.09 -25.55
C GLN A 99 6.28 18.48 -25.37
N ALA A 100 7.16 18.65 -24.37
CA ALA A 100 8.01 19.82 -24.26
C ALA A 100 8.86 19.91 -25.54
N LYS A 101 8.36 20.70 -26.50
CA LYS A 101 9.07 21.09 -27.71
C LYS A 101 10.48 21.46 -27.28
N PRO A 102 11.56 20.95 -27.92
CA PRO A 102 12.88 21.47 -27.65
C PRO A 102 12.77 22.97 -27.87
N SER A 103 12.94 23.75 -26.79
CA SER A 103 12.82 25.20 -26.83
C SER A 103 13.93 25.68 -27.76
N SER A 104 13.58 25.73 -29.04
CA SER A 104 14.36 26.34 -30.11
C SER A 104 14.28 27.84 -29.86
N ASN A 105 15.01 28.30 -28.84
CA ASN A 105 15.36 29.69 -28.70
C ASN A 105 16.50 29.97 -29.69
N ARG A 106 16.18 29.88 -30.99
CA ARG A 106 16.78 30.77 -31.97
C ARG A 106 15.86 31.98 -32.07
N SER A 107 16.28 33.08 -31.47
CA SER A 107 16.11 34.37 -32.11
C SER A 107 17.50 34.87 -32.49
N PHE A 108 18.01 34.40 -33.62
CA PHE A 108 19.10 35.11 -34.31
C PHE A 108 18.49 36.39 -34.86
N LYS A 109 18.51 37.45 -34.04
CA LYS A 109 18.17 38.80 -34.46
C LYS A 109 19.36 39.30 -35.27
N SER A 110 19.27 39.15 -36.59
CA SER A 110 20.14 39.84 -37.54
C SER A 110 19.89 41.35 -37.39
N GLY A 111 20.81 42.05 -36.74
CA GLY A 111 20.72 43.49 -36.57
C GLY A 111 21.90 44.05 -35.81
N SER A 112 22.89 44.52 -36.59
CA SER A 112 23.86 45.59 -36.28
C SER A 112 24.72 45.48 -35.01
N ARG A 113 26.05 45.47 -35.24
CA ARG A 113 27.13 46.06 -34.43
C ARG A 113 26.68 46.60 -33.06
N ASP A 114 27.13 45.95 -31.98
CA ASP A 114 28.05 46.54 -31.01
C ASP A 114 28.63 45.43 -30.12
N GLU A 115 29.87 45.62 -29.69
CA GLU A 115 30.69 44.65 -28.97
C GLU A 115 30.08 44.25 -27.62
N GLU A 116 29.54 43.02 -27.50
CA GLU A 116 29.19 42.45 -26.20
C GLU A 116 30.43 41.91 -25.48
N THR A 117 30.83 42.62 -24.44
CA THR A 117 31.96 42.28 -23.56
C THR A 117 31.81 40.91 -22.88
N PRO A 118 32.91 40.14 -22.69
CA PRO A 118 32.92 38.81 -22.06
C PRO A 118 32.42 38.78 -20.59
N ALA A 119 32.24 39.93 -19.95
CA ALA A 119 31.75 40.05 -18.59
C ALA A 119 30.25 39.71 -18.43
N ALA A 120 29.42 39.93 -19.46
CA ALA A 120 27.98 39.63 -19.41
C ALA A 120 27.73 38.12 -19.47
N VAL A 121 28.36 37.43 -20.42
CA VAL A 121 28.30 35.97 -20.56
C VAL A 121 28.84 35.26 -19.31
N SER A 122 29.86 35.81 -18.67
CA SER A 122 30.43 35.23 -17.45
C SER A 122 29.53 35.37 -16.22
N ARG A 123 28.61 36.35 -16.21
CA ARG A 123 27.61 36.54 -15.15
C ARG A 123 26.47 35.53 -15.28
N ASP A 124 25.94 35.36 -16.49
CA ASP A 124 24.87 34.39 -16.76
C ASP A 124 25.30 32.95 -16.44
N ILE A 125 26.56 32.61 -16.70
CA ILE A 125 27.14 31.29 -16.33
C ILE A 125 27.24 31.11 -14.81
N ALA A 126 27.57 32.17 -14.07
CA ALA A 126 27.65 32.13 -12.61
C ALA A 126 26.26 31.96 -11.97
N ASP A 127 25.26 32.67 -12.50
CA ASP A 127 23.88 32.59 -12.01
C ASP A 127 23.26 31.21 -12.31
N LEU A 128 23.52 30.64 -13.49
CA LEU A 128 23.11 29.27 -13.81
C LEU A 128 23.76 28.22 -12.90
N ARG A 129 25.05 28.37 -12.56
CA ARG A 129 25.70 27.47 -11.59
C ARG A 129 25.05 27.54 -10.21
N ASN A 130 24.68 28.73 -9.76
CA ASN A 130 24.02 28.90 -8.46
C ASN A 130 22.62 28.29 -8.45
N ILE A 131 21.87 28.40 -9.55
CA ILE A 131 20.56 27.75 -9.70
C ILE A 131 20.71 26.22 -9.70
N VAL A 132 21.66 25.67 -10.45
CA VAL A 132 21.92 24.22 -10.47
C VAL A 132 22.31 23.72 -9.08
N LYS A 133 23.20 24.43 -8.38
CA LYS A 133 23.60 24.06 -7.02
C LYS A 133 22.42 24.07 -6.05
N LYS A 134 21.59 25.11 -6.09
CA LYS A 134 20.40 25.21 -5.24
C LYS A 134 19.38 24.09 -5.51
N LEU A 135 19.18 23.73 -6.77
CA LEU A 135 18.31 22.61 -7.15
C LEU A 135 18.88 21.27 -6.71
N GLN A 136 20.21 21.12 -6.73
CA GLN A 136 20.89 19.93 -6.26
C GLN A 136 20.76 19.77 -4.74
N ASP A 137 21.00 20.85 -3.98
CA ASP A 137 20.81 20.87 -2.53
C ASP A 137 19.34 20.55 -2.17
N GLN A 138 18.37 21.14 -2.89
CA GLN A 138 16.94 20.85 -2.69
C GLN A 138 16.56 19.41 -3.02
N LEU A 139 17.19 18.80 -4.03
CA LEU A 139 16.93 17.40 -4.40
C LEU A 139 17.50 16.43 -3.36
N GLU A 140 18.68 16.74 -2.82
CA GLU A 140 19.38 15.92 -1.84
C GLU A 140 18.67 15.97 -0.48
N ASP A 141 18.21 17.15 -0.04
CA ASP A 141 17.52 17.33 1.24
C ASP A 141 16.11 16.72 1.25
N HIS A 142 15.29 16.97 0.22
CA HIS A 142 13.89 16.52 0.23
C HIS A 142 13.75 15.01 0.05
N ARG A 143 14.63 14.39 -0.76
CA ARG A 143 14.49 12.97 -1.08
C ARG A 143 14.99 12.06 0.05
N HIS A 144 15.86 12.55 0.93
CA HIS A 144 16.36 11.79 2.06
C HIS A 144 15.48 11.91 3.30
N VAL A 145 15.04 13.12 3.66
CA VAL A 145 14.28 13.34 4.90
C VAL A 145 12.93 12.65 4.88
N ASP A 146 12.19 12.75 3.77
CA ASP A 146 10.85 12.16 3.66
C ASP A 146 10.90 10.62 3.68
N LEU A 147 11.94 10.03 3.10
CA LEU A 147 12.13 8.57 3.09
C LEU A 147 12.61 8.06 4.45
N GLU A 148 13.54 8.75 5.10
CA GLU A 148 14.02 8.39 6.44
C GLU A 148 12.89 8.45 7.47
N GLN A 149 12.08 9.52 7.46
CA GLN A 149 10.91 9.63 8.32
C GLN A 149 9.86 8.55 8.05
N SER A 150 9.64 8.22 6.76
CA SER A 150 8.73 7.14 6.40
C SER A 150 9.24 5.77 6.87
N ILE A 151 10.55 5.53 6.81
CA ILE A 151 11.17 4.30 7.31
C ILE A 151 11.01 4.22 8.83
N GLU A 152 11.34 5.29 9.56
CA GLU A 152 11.23 5.33 11.02
C GLU A 152 9.78 5.09 11.49
N THR A 153 8.81 5.69 10.81
CA THR A 153 7.39 5.47 11.10
C THR A 153 6.99 4.00 10.88
N LEU A 154 7.40 3.42 9.75
CA LEU A 154 7.10 2.02 9.44
C LEU A 154 7.79 1.04 10.40
N GLU A 155 9.00 1.35 10.85
CA GLU A 155 9.72 0.55 11.84
C GLU A 155 9.01 0.59 13.20
N SER A 156 8.56 1.77 13.62
CA SER A 156 7.76 1.95 14.85
C SER A 156 6.44 1.16 14.79
N GLU A 157 5.69 1.29 13.70
CA GLU A 157 4.45 0.53 13.49
C GLU A 157 4.71 -0.99 13.47
N ASN A 158 5.80 -1.44 12.85
CA ASN A 158 6.16 -2.86 12.83
C ASN A 158 6.46 -3.39 14.24
N GLN A 159 7.14 -2.58 15.06
CA GLN A 159 7.45 -2.94 16.44
C GLN A 159 6.17 -3.04 17.29
N GLU A 160 5.24 -2.09 17.15
CA GLU A 160 3.95 -2.15 17.83
C GLU A 160 3.14 -3.38 17.42
N LEU A 161 3.07 -3.68 16.12
CA LEU A 161 2.39 -4.87 15.62
C LEU A 161 2.99 -6.17 16.16
N ARG A 162 4.32 -6.25 16.29
CA ARG A 162 4.99 -7.40 16.91
C ARG A 162 4.62 -7.56 18.38
N MET A 163 4.54 -6.46 19.12
CA MET A 163 4.12 -6.50 20.53
C MET A 163 2.66 -6.95 20.65
N ASN A 164 1.77 -6.40 19.83
CA ASN A 164 0.35 -6.80 19.81
C ASN A 164 0.19 -8.28 19.45
N LEU A 165 0.96 -8.77 18.47
CA LEU A 165 0.94 -10.18 18.08
C LEU A 165 1.42 -11.08 19.24
N SER A 166 2.48 -10.69 19.94
CA SER A 166 2.97 -11.40 21.12
C SER A 166 1.92 -11.47 22.22
N HIS A 167 1.23 -10.36 22.49
CA HIS A 167 0.19 -10.32 23.52
C HIS A 167 -1.01 -11.23 23.16
N ILE A 168 -1.48 -11.18 21.91
CA ILE A 168 -2.56 -12.06 21.43
C ILE A 168 -2.15 -13.54 21.51
N GLN A 169 -0.89 -13.87 21.23
CA GLN A 169 -0.40 -15.23 21.37
C GLN A 169 -0.45 -15.71 22.82
N GLU A 170 -0.06 -14.86 23.77
CA GLU A 170 -0.13 -15.14 25.20
C GLU A 170 -1.58 -15.37 25.67
N GLU A 171 -2.50 -14.47 25.34
CA GLU A 171 -3.93 -14.64 25.66
C GLU A 171 -4.51 -15.94 25.07
N ASN A 172 -4.09 -16.31 23.86
CA ASN A 172 -4.54 -17.53 23.22
C ASN A 172 -3.99 -18.77 23.95
N THR A 173 -2.72 -18.75 24.37
CA THR A 173 -2.15 -19.83 25.19
C THR A 173 -2.88 -19.98 26.52
N GLU A 174 -3.18 -18.90 27.22
CA GLU A 174 -3.96 -18.92 28.46
C GLU A 174 -5.38 -19.48 28.25
N ALA A 175 -6.03 -19.10 27.15
CA ALA A 175 -7.35 -19.61 26.79
C ALA A 175 -7.32 -21.13 26.52
N TYR A 176 -6.30 -21.63 25.81
CA TYR A 176 -6.12 -23.07 25.59
C TYR A 176 -5.90 -23.83 26.90
N GLU A 177 -5.10 -23.30 27.82
CA GLU A 177 -4.90 -23.89 29.14
C GLU A 177 -6.20 -23.93 29.95
N MET A 178 -6.99 -22.86 29.91
CA MET A 178 -8.29 -22.80 30.57
C MET A 178 -9.26 -23.85 30.00
N ILE A 179 -9.33 -23.99 28.68
CA ILE A 179 -10.15 -25.02 28.02
C ILE A 179 -9.69 -26.42 28.42
N HIS A 180 -8.38 -26.67 28.43
CA HIS A 180 -7.81 -27.95 28.85
C HIS A 180 -8.21 -28.29 30.29
N ASN A 181 -8.04 -27.34 31.22
CA ASN A 181 -8.41 -27.49 32.62
C ASN A 181 -9.91 -27.77 32.81
N LEU A 182 -10.77 -27.07 32.04
CA LEU A 182 -12.21 -27.31 32.06
C LEU A 182 -12.57 -28.69 31.52
N ARG A 183 -11.95 -29.14 30.42
CA ARG A 183 -12.15 -30.50 29.88
C ARG A 183 -11.76 -31.56 30.90
N SER A 184 -10.58 -31.47 31.50
CA SER A 184 -10.16 -32.43 32.54
C SER A 184 -11.08 -32.40 33.76
N ARG A 185 -11.65 -31.25 34.10
CA ARG A 185 -12.64 -31.14 35.18
C ARG A 185 -13.97 -31.79 34.82
N VAL A 186 -14.44 -31.64 33.59
CA VAL A 186 -15.64 -32.33 33.08
C VAL A 186 -15.44 -33.83 33.08
N GLU A 187 -14.31 -34.34 32.57
CA GLU A 187 -13.99 -35.77 32.56
C GLU A 187 -14.00 -36.37 33.98
N ARG A 188 -13.41 -35.67 34.97
CA ARG A 188 -13.46 -36.11 36.38
C ARG A 188 -14.89 -36.12 36.94
N LEU A 189 -15.71 -35.13 36.58
CA LEU A 189 -17.12 -35.09 37.00
C LEU A 189 -17.93 -36.23 36.36
N GLU A 190 -17.70 -36.51 35.08
CA GLU A 190 -18.33 -37.63 34.37
C GLU A 190 -17.90 -38.98 34.95
N ALA A 191 -16.61 -39.15 35.27
CA ALA A 191 -16.09 -40.36 35.90
C ALA A 191 -16.55 -40.55 37.36
N SER A 192 -17.00 -39.48 38.03
CA SER A 192 -17.52 -39.56 39.40
C SER A 192 -19.04 -39.75 39.46
N LEU A 193 -19.72 -39.74 38.31
CA LEU A 193 -21.12 -40.19 38.23
C LEU A 193 -21.15 -41.73 38.35
N PRO A 194 -21.90 -42.30 39.30
CA PRO A 194 -22.03 -43.75 39.37
C PRO A 194 -22.73 -44.27 38.11
N GLU A 195 -22.17 -45.32 37.49
CA GLU A 195 -22.68 -45.99 36.27
C GLU A 195 -24.10 -46.57 36.37
N ASN A 196 -24.78 -46.44 37.50
CA ASN A 196 -26.12 -46.99 37.72
C ASN A 196 -27.05 -45.92 38.29
N ASN A 197 -27.91 -45.33 37.45
CA ASN A 197 -29.31 -44.96 37.79
C ASN A 197 -30.02 -44.11 36.72
N THR A 198 -29.96 -44.45 35.43
CA THR A 198 -30.85 -43.81 34.44
C THR A 198 -31.28 -44.75 33.32
N ARG A 199 -31.86 -45.90 33.67
CA ARG A 199 -32.71 -46.62 32.70
C ARG A 199 -34.14 -46.94 33.17
N ASP A 200 -34.45 -46.88 34.46
CA ASP A 200 -35.78 -47.30 34.95
C ASP A 200 -36.62 -46.25 35.70
N SER A 201 -36.20 -44.98 35.80
CA SER A 201 -36.92 -43.99 36.65
C SER A 201 -37.71 -42.92 35.89
N PHE A 202 -37.69 -42.86 34.55
CA PHE A 202 -38.43 -41.85 33.77
C PHE A 202 -39.93 -42.15 33.60
N LYS A 203 -40.60 -42.65 34.64
CA LYS A 203 -42.07 -42.78 34.65
C LYS A 203 -42.77 -42.33 35.93
N ALA A 204 -42.08 -41.72 36.90
CA ALA A 204 -42.75 -41.17 38.07
C ALA A 204 -42.14 -39.84 38.52
N GLY A 205 -42.95 -38.78 38.50
CA GLY A 205 -42.74 -37.60 39.33
C GLY A 205 -42.00 -36.45 38.66
N ILE A 206 -42.78 -35.50 38.13
CA ILE A 206 -42.36 -34.10 38.02
C ILE A 206 -42.00 -33.64 39.43
N SER A 207 -40.72 -33.38 39.69
CA SER A 207 -40.26 -32.66 40.87
C SER A 207 -39.38 -31.51 40.40
N GLU A 208 -39.92 -30.31 40.48
CA GLU A 208 -39.24 -29.05 40.18
C GLU A 208 -38.06 -28.83 41.14
N VAL A 209 -36.84 -29.07 40.67
CA VAL A 209 -35.65 -28.52 41.33
C VAL A 209 -35.27 -27.24 40.59
N PRO A 210 -35.29 -26.07 41.25
CA PRO A 210 -34.98 -24.81 40.58
C PRO A 210 -33.49 -24.80 40.23
N LYS A 211 -33.19 -24.89 38.93
CA LYS A 211 -31.84 -24.67 38.40
C LYS A 211 -31.42 -23.25 38.74
N LYS A 212 -30.61 -23.09 39.80
CA LYS A 212 -29.93 -21.85 40.14
C LYS A 212 -29.03 -21.46 38.97
N ARG A 213 -29.51 -20.55 38.11
CA ARG A 213 -28.68 -19.94 37.06
C ARG A 213 -27.62 -19.11 37.76
N MET A 214 -26.38 -19.58 37.76
CA MET A 214 -25.26 -18.75 38.15
C MET A 214 -25.05 -17.72 37.04
N LEU A 215 -25.59 -16.51 37.24
CA LEU A 215 -25.19 -15.35 36.47
C LEU A 215 -23.69 -15.15 36.70
N LEU A 216 -22.88 -15.47 35.69
CA LEU A 216 -21.50 -15.00 35.61
C LEU A 216 -21.58 -13.47 35.59
N LYS A 217 -21.02 -12.83 36.62
CA LYS A 217 -20.87 -11.38 36.62
C LYS A 217 -19.92 -11.00 35.48
N PRO A 218 -20.24 -9.98 34.66
CA PRO A 218 -19.31 -9.46 33.68
C PRO A 218 -17.99 -9.07 34.35
N SER A 219 -16.87 -9.45 33.74
CA SER A 219 -15.56 -8.91 34.09
C SER A 219 -15.57 -7.39 33.91
N THR A 220 -14.94 -6.66 34.82
CA THR A 220 -14.91 -5.17 34.86
C THR A 220 -14.43 -4.56 33.55
N HIS A 221 -13.66 -5.29 32.75
CA HIS A 221 -13.21 -4.83 31.43
C HIS A 221 -14.34 -4.66 30.40
N ALA A 222 -15.41 -5.47 30.51
CA ALA A 222 -16.57 -5.37 29.60
C ALA A 222 -17.48 -4.17 29.95
N GLU A 223 -17.47 -3.70 31.19
CA GLU A 223 -18.22 -2.50 31.60
C GLU A 223 -17.52 -1.21 31.15
N ASP A 224 -16.19 -1.18 31.12
CA ASP A 224 -15.43 -0.02 30.67
C ASP A 224 -15.59 0.23 29.16
N LEU A 225 -15.68 -0.84 28.36
CA LEU A 225 -15.93 -0.74 26.91
C LEU A 225 -17.34 -0.21 26.57
N LEU A 226 -18.32 -0.41 27.45
CA LEU A 226 -19.70 0.05 27.24
C LEU A 226 -19.95 1.48 27.74
N ARG A 227 -19.06 2.03 28.59
CA ARG A 227 -19.13 3.44 29.02
C ARG A 227 -18.34 4.41 28.13
N ALA A 228 -17.51 3.89 27.23
CA ALA A 228 -16.69 4.69 26.32
C ALA A 228 -17.40 5.10 25.01
N THR A 229 -18.69 4.79 24.87
CA THR A 229 -19.58 5.26 23.77
C THR A 229 -20.63 6.21 24.31
#